data_AF-A0A1C6AXM4-F1
#
_entry.id   AF-A0A1C6AXM4-F1
#
_cell.length_a   1.000
_cell.length_b   1.000
_cell.length_c   1.000
_cell.angle_alpha   90.00
_cell.angle_beta   90.00
_cell.angle_gamma   90.00
#
_symmetry.space_group_name_H-M   'P 1'
#
loop_
_entity.id
_entity.type
_entity.pdbx_description
1 polymer ?
#
loop_
_entity_poly.entity_id
_entity_poly.type
_entity_poly.pdbx_seq_one_letter_code
_entity_poly.pdbx_strand_id
1 'polypeptide(L)'
;MDFCDICLDPPRPLEGRITGAVRLDAVEGNRRLLAELPLREPVRLHFVEVAVRERLWEAAERTVRVVTVYNRSSLPLSEVEVAGGGAVPGSVRLNGLPEPEADPAAGVVLPGLGAGCAAALTWEVEDGGEREPVRVRYQYLFAGETLTGEAAPA
;
A
#
# COMPACT_ATOMS: atom_id res chain seq x y z
N MET A 1 -0.45 9.20 -15.15
CA MET A 1 -1.80 8.61 -15.31
C MET A 1 -2.20 8.19 -13.91
N ASP A 2 -3.24 8.80 -13.37
CA ASP A 2 -3.74 8.51 -12.02
C ASP A 2 -4.75 7.36 -12.13
N PHE A 3 -4.41 6.17 -11.63
CA PHE A 3 -5.21 4.94 -11.76
C PHE A 3 -6.31 4.83 -10.70
N CYS A 4 -6.86 5.95 -10.25
CA CYS A 4 -7.85 5.96 -9.16
C CYS A 4 -9.27 6.08 -9.72
N ASP A 5 -9.94 4.93 -9.94
CA ASP A 5 -11.34 4.90 -10.43
C ASP A 5 -12.38 5.09 -9.31
N ILE A 6 -11.97 5.05 -8.04
CA ILE A 6 -12.83 5.32 -6.89
C ILE A 6 -12.06 6.16 -5.86
N CYS A 7 -12.32 7.47 -5.86
CA CYS A 7 -11.88 8.37 -4.80
C CYS A 7 -12.85 8.27 -3.61
N LEU A 8 -12.47 7.56 -2.55
CA LEU A 8 -13.06 7.82 -1.23
C LEU A 8 -12.51 9.15 -0.72
N ASP A 9 -13.26 9.88 0.12
CA ASP A 9 -12.74 11.09 0.77
C ASP A 9 -11.42 10.73 1.47
N PRO A 10 -10.28 11.36 1.11
CA PRO A 10 -8.97 10.93 1.58
C PRO A 10 -8.95 10.96 3.11
N PRO A 11 -8.49 9.87 3.76
CA PRO A 11 -8.42 9.80 5.20
C PRO A 11 -7.59 10.97 5.75
N ARG A 12 -8.23 11.81 6.54
CA ARG A 12 -7.57 13.03 7.03
C ARG A 12 -6.54 12.65 8.09
N PRO A 13 -5.32 13.24 8.04
CA PRO A 13 -4.39 13.16 9.16
C PRO A 13 -5.06 13.60 10.45
N LEU A 14 -4.67 12.99 11.57
CA LEU A 14 -5.17 13.39 12.88
C LEU A 14 -4.44 14.68 13.30
N GLU A 15 -5.20 15.74 13.56
CA GLU A 15 -4.67 16.98 14.13
C GLU A 15 -4.80 16.93 15.65
N GLY A 16 -3.65 16.91 16.33
CA GLY A 16 -3.57 16.82 17.78
C GLY A 16 -3.02 18.10 18.41
N ARG A 17 -3.50 18.38 19.62
CA ARG A 17 -2.81 19.25 20.57
C ARG A 17 -1.90 18.38 21.44
N ILE A 18 -0.60 18.60 21.35
CA ILE A 18 0.37 17.89 22.18
C ILE A 18 1.04 18.91 23.09
N THR A 19 0.70 18.84 24.36
CA THR A 19 1.39 19.60 25.41
C THR A 19 2.58 18.78 25.92
N GLY A 20 3.80 19.19 25.58
CA GLY A 20 5.01 18.53 26.06
C GLY A 20 6.29 18.92 25.34
N ALA A 21 7.40 18.33 25.77
CA ALA A 21 8.70 18.47 25.13
C ALA A 21 9.42 17.11 25.09
N VAL A 22 10.16 16.86 24.01
CA VAL A 22 11.08 15.72 23.94
C VAL A 22 12.34 16.10 24.70
N ARG A 23 12.74 15.30 25.69
CA ARG A 23 13.99 15.53 26.43
C ARG A 23 15.05 14.54 25.96
N LEU A 24 16.25 15.04 25.68
CA LEU A 24 17.42 14.24 25.37
C LEU A 24 18.44 14.39 26.51
N ASP A 25 18.98 13.27 26.95
CA ASP A 25 20.04 13.19 27.97
C ASP A 25 21.15 12.31 27.44
N ALA A 26 22.30 12.91 27.13
CA ALA A 26 23.45 12.24 26.56
C ALA A 26 24.71 12.50 27.40
N VAL A 27 25.63 11.54 27.40
CA VAL A 27 26.91 11.63 28.13
C VAL A 27 28.05 11.52 27.12
N GLU A 28 28.96 12.49 27.13
CA GLU A 28 30.18 12.50 26.32
C GLU A 28 31.40 12.65 27.25
N GLY A 29 32.08 11.54 27.54
CA GLY A 29 33.17 11.51 28.51
C GLY A 29 32.69 11.95 29.90
N ASN A 30 33.16 13.11 30.36
CA ASN A 30 32.74 13.72 31.63
C ASN A 30 31.66 14.80 31.48
N ARG A 31 31.13 15.03 30.27
CA ARG A 31 30.09 16.04 30.00
C ARG A 31 28.72 15.38 29.95
N ARG A 32 27.71 16.07 30.48
CA ARG A 32 26.29 15.73 30.32
C ARG A 32 25.64 16.77 29.42
N LEU A 33 25.08 16.32 28.30
CA LEU A 33 24.41 17.13 27.31
C LEU A 33 22.90 16.92 27.50
N LEU A 34 22.20 17.99 27.86
CA LEU A 34 20.76 17.98 28.10
C LEU A 34 20.08 18.89 27.07
N ALA A 35 19.01 18.40 26.45
CA ALA A 35 18.18 19.20 25.56
C ALA A 35 16.70 18.97 25.87
N GLU A 36 15.90 20.02 25.71
CA GLU A 36 14.44 19.97 25.78
C GLU A 36 13.88 20.60 24.50
N LEU A 37 13.19 19.80 23.69
CA LEU A 37 12.63 20.19 22.41
C LEU A 37 11.12 20.38 22.57
N PRO A 38 10.63 21.63 22.66
CA PRO A 38 9.20 21.89 22.82
C PRO A 38 8.45 21.50 21.54
N LEU A 39 7.37 20.74 21.69
CA LEU A 39 6.46 20.47 20.58
C LEU A 39 5.57 21.70 20.36
N ARG A 40 5.48 22.16 19.11
CA ARG A 40 4.63 23.30 18.74
C ARG A 40 3.34 22.79 18.09
N GLU A 41 2.21 23.36 18.47
CA GLU A 41 0.90 23.00 17.93
C GLU A 41 0.55 23.80 16.66
N PRO A 42 -0.22 23.21 15.72
CA PRO A 42 -0.76 21.85 15.74
C PRO A 42 0.26 20.78 15.30
N VAL A 43 0.19 19.59 15.91
CA VAL A 43 0.96 18.41 15.45
C VAL A 43 0.08 17.59 14.52
N ARG A 44 0.60 17.28 13.34
CA ARG A 44 -0.09 16.45 12.34
C ARG A 44 0.44 15.02 12.39
N LEU A 45 -0.45 14.09 12.69
CA LEU A 45 -0.15 12.66 12.69
C LEU A 45 -0.66 12.03 11.39
N HIS A 46 0.29 11.52 10.61
CA HIS A 46 -0.01 10.66 9.48
C HIS A 46 -0.08 9.20 9.92
N PHE A 47 -0.85 8.41 9.17
CA PHE A 47 -0.97 6.98 9.41
C PHE A 47 -0.96 6.26 8.08
N VAL A 48 -0.50 5.01 8.10
CA VAL A 48 -0.42 4.14 6.94
C VAL A 48 -1.26 2.91 7.21
N GLU A 49 -2.27 2.70 6.38
CA GLU A 49 -3.17 1.56 6.44
C GLU A 49 -3.42 1.10 5.00
N VAL A 50 -2.91 -0.09 4.66
CA VAL A 50 -3.13 -0.72 3.36
C VAL A 50 -3.94 -1.98 3.59
N ALA A 51 -5.13 -2.03 3.01
CA ALA A 51 -5.99 -3.20 3.08
C ALA A 51 -6.01 -3.91 1.73
N VAL A 52 -5.94 -5.24 1.75
CA VAL A 52 -6.00 -6.07 0.54
C VAL A 52 -7.22 -6.97 0.64
N ARG A 53 -7.95 -7.09 -0.47
CA ARG A 53 -9.07 -8.00 -0.57
C ARG A 53 -8.95 -8.86 -1.81
N GLU A 54 -8.99 -10.15 -1.61
CA GLU A 54 -9.05 -11.14 -2.67
C GLU A 54 -10.49 -11.61 -2.87
N ARG A 55 -10.88 -11.80 -4.13
CA ARG A 55 -12.12 -12.46 -4.52
C ARG A 55 -11.86 -13.39 -5.69
N LEU A 56 -12.57 -14.51 -5.68
CA LEU A 56 -12.51 -15.55 -6.69
C LEU A 56 -13.91 -15.71 -7.30
N TRP A 57 -13.99 -15.77 -8.62
CA TRP A 57 -15.21 -16.10 -9.35
C TRP A 57 -14.92 -17.27 -10.29
N GLU A 58 -15.63 -18.38 -10.08
CA GLU A 58 -15.51 -19.55 -10.94
C GLU A 58 -16.20 -19.30 -12.29
N ALA A 59 -15.50 -19.58 -13.38
CA ALA A 59 -15.93 -19.36 -14.76
C ALA A 59 -15.54 -20.57 -15.65
N ALA A 60 -16.47 -21.51 -15.80
CA ALA A 60 -16.30 -22.73 -16.58
C ALA A 60 -15.08 -23.59 -16.17
N GLU A 61 -13.93 -23.41 -16.83
CA GLU A 61 -12.66 -24.13 -16.53
C GLU A 61 -11.57 -23.22 -15.95
N ARG A 62 -11.92 -21.98 -15.62
CA ARG A 62 -11.00 -20.99 -15.05
C ARG A 62 -11.64 -20.28 -13.87
N THR A 63 -10.82 -19.86 -12.93
CA THR A 63 -11.22 -18.93 -11.88
C THR A 63 -10.72 -17.53 -12.23
N VAL A 64 -11.60 -16.53 -12.21
CA VAL A 64 -11.20 -15.13 -12.24
C VAL A 64 -10.82 -14.71 -10.82
N ARG A 65 -9.58 -14.26 -10.67
CA ARG A 65 -9.02 -13.75 -9.41
C ARG A 65 -8.98 -12.23 -9.47
N VAL A 66 -9.59 -11.56 -8.50
CA VAL A 66 -9.51 -10.09 -8.34
C VAL A 66 -8.89 -9.76 -7.01
N VAL A 67 -7.77 -9.05 -7.06
CA VAL A 67 -7.08 -8.49 -5.90
C VAL A 67 -7.32 -6.99 -5.91
N THR A 68 -8.04 -6.49 -4.91
CA THR A 68 -8.23 -5.05 -4.70
C THR A 68 -7.33 -4.57 -3.56
N VAL A 69 -6.47 -3.61 -3.86
CA VAL A 69 -5.65 -2.90 -2.87
C VAL A 69 -6.33 -1.57 -2.54
N TYR A 70 -6.51 -1.30 -1.25
CA TYR A 70 -7.07 -0.05 -0.74
C TYR A 70 -5.99 0.72 0.00
N ASN A 71 -5.70 1.94 -0.44
CA ASN A 71 -4.91 2.87 0.35
C ASN A 71 -5.84 3.64 1.30
N ARG A 72 -5.94 3.17 2.55
CA ARG A 72 -6.68 3.84 3.62
C ARG A 72 -5.79 4.76 4.46
N SER A 73 -4.56 4.98 4.03
CA SER A 73 -3.60 5.87 4.68
C SER A 73 -4.00 7.34 4.51
N SER A 74 -3.43 8.20 5.34
CA SER A 74 -3.46 9.65 5.11
C SER A 74 -2.33 10.16 4.21
N LEU A 75 -1.61 9.24 3.57
CA LEU A 75 -0.51 9.48 2.64
C LEU A 75 -0.73 8.73 1.33
N PRO A 76 -0.31 9.28 0.18
CA PRO A 76 -0.27 8.52 -1.06
C PRO A 76 0.83 7.44 -0.98
N LEU A 77 0.58 6.32 -1.64
CA LEU A 77 1.60 5.32 -1.93
C LEU A 77 2.28 5.71 -3.23
N SER A 78 3.61 5.78 -3.26
CA SER A 78 4.37 6.10 -4.47
C SER A 78 4.45 4.92 -5.43
N GLU A 79 4.38 3.70 -4.89
CA GLU A 79 4.45 2.45 -5.64
C GLU A 79 3.70 1.35 -4.88
N VAL A 80 3.03 0.45 -5.62
CA VAL A 80 2.39 -0.74 -5.06
C VAL A 80 2.71 -1.93 -5.96
N GLU A 81 3.34 -2.97 -5.42
CA GLU A 81 3.60 -4.23 -6.11
C GLU A 81 2.59 -5.27 -5.63
N VAL A 82 1.89 -5.89 -6.57
CA VAL A 82 0.96 -7.00 -6.31
C VAL A 82 1.52 -8.27 -6.93
N ALA A 83 1.83 -9.26 -6.09
CA ALA A 83 2.28 -10.57 -6.52
C ALA A 83 1.22 -11.64 -6.23
N GLY A 84 1.07 -12.60 -7.12
CA GLY A 84 0.22 -13.77 -6.99
C GLY A 84 0.38 -14.67 -8.22
N GLY A 85 0.50 -15.97 -8.05
CA GLY A 85 0.84 -16.88 -9.15
C GLY A 85 -0.36 -17.31 -10.02
N GLY A 86 -0.03 -18.14 -11.02
CA GLY A 86 -0.99 -18.95 -11.78
C GLY A 86 -1.73 -18.23 -12.91
N ALA A 87 -1.30 -17.04 -13.31
CA ALA A 87 -1.98 -16.26 -14.32
C ALA A 87 -1.93 -16.91 -15.71
N VAL A 88 -3.09 -17.02 -16.35
CA VAL A 88 -3.17 -17.32 -17.79
C VAL A 88 -2.55 -16.14 -18.55
N PRO A 89 -1.57 -16.36 -19.45
CA PRO A 89 -0.92 -15.28 -20.19
C PRO A 89 -1.92 -14.39 -20.94
N GLY A 90 -1.74 -13.07 -20.86
CA GLY A 90 -2.60 -12.09 -21.50
C GLY A 90 -3.96 -11.85 -20.81
N SER A 91 -4.25 -12.52 -19.70
CA SER A 91 -5.52 -12.34 -18.96
C SER A 91 -5.51 -11.17 -17.97
N VAL A 92 -4.33 -10.61 -17.67
CA VAL A 92 -4.16 -9.61 -16.63
C VAL A 92 -4.80 -8.29 -17.02
N ARG A 93 -5.51 -7.69 -16.06
CA ARG A 93 -6.17 -6.39 -16.20
C ARG A 93 -5.93 -5.55 -14.96
N LEU A 94 -5.56 -4.30 -15.16
CA LEU A 94 -5.48 -3.27 -14.12
C LEU A 94 -6.68 -2.33 -14.25
N ASN A 95 -7.55 -2.30 -13.24
CA ASN A 95 -8.81 -1.55 -13.26
C ASN A 95 -9.65 -1.79 -14.53
N GLY A 96 -9.60 -3.03 -15.05
CA GLY A 96 -10.29 -3.42 -16.29
C GLY A 96 -9.52 -3.13 -17.58
N LEU A 97 -8.48 -2.30 -17.55
CA LEU A 97 -7.58 -2.07 -18.69
C LEU A 97 -6.68 -3.29 -18.91
N PRO A 98 -6.55 -3.81 -20.15
CA PRO A 98 -5.66 -4.94 -20.43
C PRO A 98 -4.19 -4.61 -20.17
N GLU A 99 -3.51 -5.48 -19.44
CA GLU A 99 -2.06 -5.44 -19.20
C GLU A 99 -1.43 -6.76 -19.66
N PRO A 100 -1.41 -7.05 -20.98
CA PRO A 100 -1.12 -8.39 -21.49
C PRO A 100 0.31 -8.88 -21.23
N GLU A 101 1.24 -7.96 -20.95
CA GLU A 101 2.65 -8.25 -20.64
C GLU A 101 2.91 -8.40 -19.13
N ALA A 102 1.92 -8.07 -18.28
CA ALA A 102 2.08 -8.18 -16.84
C ALA A 102 2.06 -9.65 -16.39
N ASP A 103 2.94 -9.97 -15.45
CA ASP A 103 3.02 -11.30 -14.84
C ASP A 103 2.89 -11.21 -13.31
N PRO A 104 1.74 -11.60 -12.75
CA PRO A 104 1.51 -11.69 -11.32
C PRO A 104 2.52 -12.57 -10.55
N ALA A 105 3.14 -13.58 -11.18
CA ALA A 105 4.17 -14.39 -10.52
C ALA A 105 5.50 -13.62 -10.35
N ALA A 106 5.82 -12.73 -11.29
CA ALA A 106 6.96 -11.82 -11.20
C ALA A 106 6.70 -10.57 -10.35
N GLY A 107 5.43 -10.33 -10.01
CA GLY A 107 4.96 -9.11 -9.34
C GLY A 107 4.56 -8.03 -10.36
N VAL A 108 3.37 -7.47 -10.19
CA VAL A 108 2.86 -6.38 -11.02
C VAL A 108 2.97 -5.07 -10.25
N VAL A 109 3.78 -4.16 -10.76
CA VAL A 109 3.95 -2.82 -10.18
C VAL A 109 2.87 -1.90 -10.72
N LEU A 110 2.06 -1.38 -9.79
CA LEU A 110 1.07 -0.36 -10.04
C LEU A 110 1.72 1.02 -9.85
N PRO A 111 1.46 1.98 -10.74
CA PRO A 111 1.81 3.37 -10.50
C PRO A 111 1.07 3.88 -9.26
N GLY A 112 1.69 4.83 -8.54
CA GLY A 112 1.30 5.26 -7.20
C GLY A 112 -0.21 5.37 -6.94
N LEU A 113 -0.61 4.99 -5.72
CA LEU A 113 -2.00 4.91 -5.28
C LEU A 113 -2.31 6.05 -4.30
N GLY A 114 -3.15 6.99 -4.72
CA GLY A 114 -3.55 8.15 -3.90
C GLY A 114 -4.17 7.77 -2.55
N ALA A 115 -4.12 8.66 -1.57
CA ALA A 115 -4.78 8.45 -0.27
C ALA A 115 -6.30 8.32 -0.48
N GLY A 116 -6.92 7.30 0.11
CA GLY A 116 -8.34 6.98 -0.08
C GLY A 116 -8.67 6.25 -1.39
N CYS A 117 -7.69 6.02 -2.27
CA CYS A 117 -7.90 5.33 -3.54
C CYS A 117 -7.84 3.80 -3.39
N ALA A 118 -8.37 3.12 -4.40
CA ALA A 118 -8.19 1.68 -4.58
C ALA A 118 -7.79 1.34 -6.03
N ALA A 119 -7.07 0.25 -6.19
CA ALA A 119 -6.75 -0.35 -7.49
C ALA A 119 -7.10 -1.84 -7.48
N ALA A 120 -7.60 -2.34 -8.59
CA ALA A 120 -7.99 -3.74 -8.76
C ALA A 120 -7.13 -4.39 -9.85
N LEU A 121 -6.34 -5.39 -9.46
CA LEU A 121 -5.64 -6.27 -10.36
C LEU A 121 -6.46 -7.55 -10.55
N THR A 122 -6.78 -7.88 -11.80
CA THR A 122 -7.60 -9.05 -12.15
C THR A 122 -6.83 -9.95 -13.10
N TRP A 123 -6.89 -11.27 -12.92
CA TRP A 123 -6.36 -12.24 -13.87
C TRP A 123 -7.12 -13.56 -13.80
N GLU A 124 -7.04 -14.35 -14.86
CA GLU A 124 -7.59 -15.71 -14.90
C GLU A 124 -6.52 -16.70 -14.41
N VAL A 125 -6.95 -17.74 -13.70
CA VAL A 125 -6.13 -18.91 -13.35
C VAL A 125 -6.84 -20.17 -13.82
N GLU A 126 -6.09 -21.18 -14.24
CA GLU A 126 -6.65 -22.49 -14.60
C GLU A 126 -7.18 -23.22 -13.35
N ASP A 127 -8.32 -23.90 -13.48
CA ASP A 127 -8.91 -24.65 -12.37
C ASP A 127 -8.02 -25.81 -11.93
N GLY A 128 -7.79 -25.93 -10.61
CA GLY A 128 -6.86 -26.91 -10.05
C GLY A 128 -5.37 -26.59 -10.24
N GLY A 129 -5.03 -25.45 -10.84
CA GLY A 129 -3.66 -24.95 -10.94
C GLY A 129 -3.05 -24.54 -9.59
N GLU A 130 -1.71 -24.43 -9.55
CA GLU A 130 -1.00 -23.94 -8.37
C GLU A 130 -1.33 -22.46 -8.12
N ARG A 131 -1.88 -22.18 -6.94
CA ARG A 131 -2.29 -20.82 -6.52
C ARG A 131 -1.31 -20.32 -5.47
N GLU A 132 -0.39 -19.45 -5.88
CA GLU A 132 0.48 -18.77 -4.91
C GLU A 132 -0.31 -17.72 -4.10
N PRO A 133 0.01 -17.57 -2.80
CA PRO A 133 -0.64 -16.59 -1.95
C PRO A 133 -0.37 -15.18 -2.46
N VAL A 134 -1.39 -14.33 -2.42
CA VAL A 134 -1.23 -12.93 -2.79
C VAL A 134 -0.41 -12.19 -1.74
N ARG A 135 0.58 -11.43 -2.21
CA ARG A 135 1.38 -10.53 -1.40
C ARG A 135 1.37 -9.15 -2.03
N VAL A 136 1.24 -8.12 -1.20
CA VAL A 136 1.29 -6.73 -1.63
C VAL A 136 2.43 -6.04 -0.91
N ARG A 137 3.32 -5.41 -1.67
CA ARG A 137 4.33 -4.50 -1.14
C ARG A 137 4.01 -3.09 -1.56
N TYR A 138 4.35 -2.11 -0.74
CA TYR A 138 4.09 -0.72 -1.05
C TYR A 138 5.19 0.19 -0.55
N GLN A 139 5.34 1.33 -1.24
CA GLN A 139 6.25 2.40 -0.88
C GLN A 139 5.48 3.70 -0.63
N TYR A 140 5.95 4.52 0.30
CA TYR A 140 5.41 5.86 0.56
C TYR A 140 6.50 6.81 1.02
N LEU A 141 6.28 8.11 0.83
CA LEU A 141 7.20 9.15 1.26
C LEU A 141 6.71 9.77 2.58
N PHE A 142 7.62 9.86 3.55
CA PHE A 142 7.38 10.58 4.81
C PHE A 142 8.64 11.33 5.21
N ALA A 143 8.52 12.64 5.49
CA ALA A 143 9.63 13.49 5.90
C ALA A 143 10.87 13.47 4.96
N GLY A 144 10.66 13.21 3.67
CA GLY A 144 11.74 13.11 2.66
C GLY A 144 12.38 11.72 2.56
N GLU A 145 11.96 10.76 3.38
CA GLU A 145 12.42 9.38 3.35
C GLU A 145 11.41 8.49 2.61
N THR A 146 11.93 7.54 1.83
CA THR A 146 11.10 6.48 1.24
C THR A 146 11.02 5.33 2.23
N LEU A 147 9.79 4.98 2.61
CA LEU A 147 9.48 3.91 3.54
C LEU A 147 8.67 2.84 2.82
N THR A 148 8.82 1.59 3.26
CA THR A 148 8.17 0.42 2.66
C THR A 148 7.29 -0.29 3.66
N GLY A 149 6.28 -1.02 3.18
CA GLY A 149 5.50 -1.94 3.98
C GLY A 149 4.95 -3.11 3.16
N GLU A 150 4.35 -4.07 3.85
CA GLU A 150 3.74 -5.25 3.24
C GLU A 150 2.30 -5.40 3.74
N ALA A 151 1.44 -5.99 2.92
CA ALA A 151 0.08 -6.36 3.25
C ALA A 151 -0.31 -7.68 2.54
N ALA A 152 -1.27 -8.39 3.11
CA ALA A 152 -1.83 -9.61 2.56
C ALA A 152 -3.37 -9.56 2.63
N PRO A 153 -4.08 -10.35 1.81
CA PRO A 153 -5.54 -10.47 1.93
C PRO A 153 -5.95 -10.89 3.35
N ALA A 154 -7.02 -10.28 3.85
CA ALA A 154 -7.66 -10.66 5.10
C ALA A 154 -8.63 -11.84 4.91
#